data_AF-A0A6C0JZP8-F1
#
_entry.id   AF-A0A6C0JZP8-F1
#
_cell.length_a   1.000
_cell.length_b   1.000
_cell.length_c   1.000
_cell.angle_alpha   90.00
_cell.angle_beta   90.00
_cell.angle_gamma   90.00
#
_symmetry.space_group_name_H-M   'P 1'
#
loop_
_entity.id
_entity.type
_entity.pdbx_description
1 polymer ?
#
loop_
_entity_poly.entity_id
_entity_poly.type
_entity_poly.pdbx_seq_one_letter_code
_entity_poly.pdbx_strand_id
1 'polypeptide(L)'
;MNIDCNCEFGYELQLVIPYAYYLHKNGLLKQTTSSIHTNELYYFSKNHNAKYHKRIFNNPNVPNRTPHVNELNYLEWTPPPYKHIFKNDIFLYEKPLLIIHNKFNQELRLNPVNYINTETLDAIFTLCKHKYTIVYIRPKQVNIVSDNSEIYNLEEDELLRSHEVIDANTLYEENKSVGNFNHFQLLLHSNCNKFISVQGGNCVLASYFGGTNIIYTKRGNELLCDAYNGHYKQYSNCNILHTDNYELLLDLITHNYCD
;
A
#
# COMPACT_ATOMS: atom_id res chain seq x y z
N MET A 1 8.82 -9.92 -24.12
CA MET A 1 9.63 -8.99 -23.34
C MET A 1 9.87 -9.57 -21.96
N ASN A 2 11.08 -9.42 -21.45
CA ASN A 2 11.44 -9.83 -20.09
C ASN A 2 11.52 -8.58 -19.23
N ILE A 3 10.93 -8.60 -18.04
CA ILE A 3 10.99 -7.53 -17.06
C ILE A 3 11.85 -8.00 -15.89
N ASP A 4 12.79 -7.15 -15.46
CA ASP A 4 13.62 -7.37 -14.28
C ASP A 4 13.59 -6.08 -13.44
N CYS A 5 12.92 -6.11 -12.28
CA CYS A 5 12.97 -5.02 -11.30
C CYS A 5 13.69 -5.49 -10.04
N ASN A 6 14.73 -4.75 -9.69
CA ASN A 6 15.20 -4.64 -8.33
C ASN A 6 15.10 -3.16 -7.96
N CYS A 7 13.93 -2.76 -7.48
CA CYS A 7 13.55 -1.37 -7.28
C CYS A 7 12.76 -1.23 -5.97
N GLU A 8 12.56 0.01 -5.50
CA GLU A 8 11.73 0.26 -4.33
C GLU A 8 10.30 -0.25 -4.54
N PHE A 9 9.64 -0.66 -3.46
CA PHE A 9 8.30 -1.26 -3.54
C PHE A 9 7.26 -0.30 -4.16
N GLY A 10 7.32 0.99 -3.80
CA GLY A 10 6.46 2.00 -4.42
C GLY A 10 6.73 2.17 -5.92
N TYR A 11 7.98 2.16 -6.37
CA TYR A 11 8.31 2.26 -7.80
C TYR A 11 7.83 1.03 -8.58
N GLU A 12 7.97 -0.15 -7.97
CA GLU A 12 7.49 -1.40 -8.54
C GLU A 12 5.96 -1.37 -8.76
N LEU A 13 5.20 -1.00 -7.73
CA LEU A 13 3.75 -0.88 -7.78
C LEU A 13 3.28 0.17 -8.79
N GLN A 14 3.95 1.32 -8.88
CA GLN A 14 3.48 2.43 -9.72
C GLN A 14 3.87 2.26 -11.20
N LEU A 15 5.04 1.70 -11.48
CA LEU A 15 5.64 1.76 -12.81
C LEU A 15 5.79 0.38 -13.44
N VAL A 16 6.35 -0.59 -12.70
CA VAL A 16 6.79 -1.87 -13.26
C VAL A 16 5.63 -2.83 -13.44
N ILE A 17 4.85 -3.02 -12.37
CA ILE A 17 3.70 -3.93 -12.36
C ILE A 17 2.68 -3.53 -13.44
N PRO A 18 2.27 -2.25 -13.57
CA PRO A 18 1.34 -1.86 -14.63
C PRO A 18 1.88 -2.03 -16.05
N TYR A 19 3.17 -1.77 -16.28
CA TYR A 19 3.80 -2.02 -17.57
C TYR A 19 3.82 -3.52 -17.88
N ALA A 20 4.20 -4.35 -16.90
CA ALA A 20 4.20 -5.81 -17.05
C ALA A 20 2.78 -6.34 -17.33
N TYR A 21 1.75 -5.78 -16.67
CA TYR A 21 0.36 -6.18 -16.90
C TYR A 21 -0.16 -5.74 -18.28
N TYR A 22 0.21 -4.54 -18.75
CA TYR A 22 -0.03 -4.12 -20.14
C TYR A 22 0.60 -5.10 -21.13
N LEU A 23 1.88 -5.46 -20.94
CA LEU A 23 2.56 -6.43 -21.80
C LEU A 23 1.87 -7.81 -21.76
N HIS A 24 1.37 -8.24 -20.59
CA HIS A 24 0.61 -9.47 -20.45
C HIS A 24 -0.68 -9.43 -21.28
N LYS A 25 -1.48 -8.35 -21.15
CA LYS A 25 -2.72 -8.17 -21.91
C LYS A 25 -2.52 -8.18 -23.42
N ASN A 26 -1.34 -7.78 -23.90
CA ASN A 26 -0.99 -7.75 -25.31
C ASN A 26 -0.23 -9.01 -25.79
N GLY A 27 -0.07 -10.04 -24.94
CA GLY A 27 0.68 -11.26 -25.30
C GLY A 27 2.19 -11.03 -25.50
N LEU A 28 2.71 -9.91 -25.01
CA LEU A 28 4.11 -9.49 -25.17
C LEU A 28 4.97 -9.90 -23.97
N LEU A 29 4.38 -10.22 -22.82
CA LEU A 29 5.12 -10.60 -21.61
C LEU A 29 5.64 -12.04 -21.69
N LYS A 30 6.96 -12.22 -21.55
CA LYS A 30 7.61 -13.54 -21.52
C LYS A 30 7.96 -14.00 -20.11
N GLN A 31 8.49 -13.09 -19.30
CA GLN A 31 8.96 -13.36 -17.94
C GLN A 31 8.98 -12.07 -17.11
N THR A 32 8.76 -12.19 -15.81
CA THR A 32 9.01 -11.13 -14.83
C THR A 32 10.00 -11.62 -13.77
N THR A 33 10.86 -10.74 -13.28
CA THR A 33 11.80 -11.00 -12.19
C THR A 33 11.68 -9.87 -11.17
N SER A 34 11.54 -10.21 -9.89
CA SER A 34 11.47 -9.22 -8.82
C SER A 34 12.02 -9.75 -7.48
N SER A 35 11.85 -8.99 -6.42
CA SER A 35 12.16 -9.38 -5.04
C SER A 35 11.35 -10.60 -4.61
N ILE A 36 11.86 -11.33 -3.62
CA ILE A 36 11.12 -12.43 -2.99
C ILE A 36 9.75 -11.95 -2.47
N HIS A 37 8.80 -12.87 -2.32
CA HIS A 37 7.43 -12.58 -1.87
C HIS A 37 6.62 -11.66 -2.79
N THR A 38 6.87 -11.68 -4.11
CA THR A 38 6.12 -10.87 -5.09
C THR A 38 5.30 -11.69 -6.09
N ASN A 39 5.25 -13.02 -5.96
CA ASN A 39 4.56 -13.90 -6.92
C ASN A 39 3.11 -13.46 -7.19
N GLU A 40 2.38 -13.13 -6.13
CA GLU A 40 0.96 -12.77 -6.19
C GLU A 40 0.75 -11.38 -6.80
N LEU A 41 1.71 -10.46 -6.67
CA LEU A 41 1.68 -9.18 -7.41
C LEU A 41 1.79 -9.41 -8.93
N TYR A 42 2.47 -10.49 -9.33
CA TYR A 42 2.59 -10.90 -10.73
C TYR A 42 1.76 -12.14 -11.06
N TYR A 43 0.56 -12.33 -10.46
CA TYR A 43 -0.30 -13.50 -10.70
C TYR A 43 -0.55 -13.81 -12.19
N PHE A 44 -0.45 -12.78 -13.04
CA PHE A 44 -0.64 -12.85 -14.49
C PHE A 44 0.61 -13.30 -15.27
N SER A 45 1.78 -13.30 -14.65
CA SER A 45 3.04 -13.71 -15.28
C SER A 45 3.24 -15.22 -15.11
N LYS A 46 3.14 -15.96 -16.22
CA LYS A 46 3.35 -17.43 -16.23
C LYS A 46 4.75 -17.85 -15.78
N ASN A 47 5.73 -16.97 -15.99
CA ASN A 47 7.12 -17.18 -15.62
C ASN A 47 7.57 -16.02 -14.72
N HIS A 48 7.20 -16.05 -13.45
CA HIS A 48 7.70 -15.09 -12.46
C HIS A 48 8.89 -15.69 -11.69
N ASN A 49 9.96 -14.93 -11.56
CA ASN A 49 11.16 -15.30 -10.80
C ASN A 49 11.39 -14.31 -9.65
N ALA A 50 11.01 -14.71 -8.44
CA ALA A 50 11.21 -13.93 -7.23
C ALA A 50 12.59 -14.27 -6.62
N LYS A 51 13.60 -13.40 -6.78
CA LYS A 51 15.00 -13.71 -6.43
C LYS A 51 15.72 -12.66 -5.57
N TYR A 52 15.31 -11.39 -5.59
CA TYR A 52 16.04 -10.36 -4.84
C TYR A 52 15.63 -10.35 -3.37
N HIS A 53 16.60 -10.54 -2.48
CA HIS A 53 16.41 -10.50 -1.02
C HIS A 53 16.53 -9.11 -0.41
N LYS A 54 16.80 -8.10 -1.25
CA LYS A 54 16.97 -6.70 -0.86
C LYS A 54 16.52 -5.81 -2.02
N ARG A 55 15.85 -4.71 -1.69
CA ARG A 55 15.46 -3.65 -2.64
C ARG A 55 16.52 -2.57 -2.70
N ILE A 56 16.67 -1.94 -3.87
CA ILE A 56 17.61 -0.84 -4.10
C ILE A 56 16.88 0.38 -4.64
N PHE A 57 17.41 1.55 -4.34
CA PHE A 57 16.97 2.81 -4.92
C PHE A 57 17.50 2.91 -6.35
N ASN A 58 16.71 2.44 -7.32
CA ASN A 58 17.04 2.53 -8.73
C ASN A 58 15.78 2.77 -9.57
N ASN A 59 15.94 3.56 -10.64
CA ASN A 59 14.87 3.77 -11.60
C ASN A 59 14.68 2.50 -12.44
N PRO A 60 13.47 1.94 -12.49
CA PRO A 60 13.21 0.74 -13.25
C PRO A 60 13.37 0.97 -14.75
N ASN A 61 13.76 -0.08 -15.48
CA ASN A 61 13.89 0.00 -16.93
C ASN A 61 12.55 -0.18 -17.67
N VAL A 62 11.59 0.72 -17.43
CA VAL A 62 10.25 0.72 -18.04
C VAL A 62 9.92 2.10 -18.63
N PRO A 63 8.89 2.24 -19.50
CA PRO A 63 8.61 3.52 -20.18
C PRO A 63 8.44 4.71 -19.23
N ASN A 64 7.65 4.54 -18.16
CA ASN A 64 7.57 5.53 -17.09
C ASN A 64 8.78 5.38 -16.14
N ARG A 65 9.68 6.37 -16.15
CA ARG A 65 10.97 6.31 -15.42
C ARG A 65 10.90 6.74 -13.96
N THR A 66 9.91 7.53 -13.61
CA THR A 66 9.71 8.07 -12.26
C THR A 66 8.21 8.20 -11.98
N PRO A 67 7.74 7.91 -10.75
CA PRO A 67 6.38 8.21 -10.34
C PRO A 67 6.23 9.66 -9.86
N HIS A 68 7.33 10.42 -9.76
CA HIS A 68 7.32 11.80 -9.25
C HIS A 68 6.91 12.81 -10.33
N VAL A 69 5.72 12.60 -10.89
CA VAL A 69 5.03 13.43 -11.88
C VAL A 69 3.54 13.47 -11.52
N ASN A 70 2.82 14.50 -12.00
CA ASN A 70 1.38 14.57 -11.80
C ASN A 70 0.67 13.41 -12.50
N GLU A 71 0.88 13.27 -13.81
CA GLU A 71 0.31 12.21 -14.64
C GLU A 71 1.41 11.32 -15.25
N LEU A 72 1.15 10.02 -15.36
CA LEU A 72 2.02 9.08 -16.05
C LEU A 72 1.69 9.03 -17.56
N ASN A 73 2.57 8.40 -18.35
CA ASN A 73 2.21 8.02 -19.71
C ASN A 73 1.41 6.71 -19.69
N TYR A 74 0.17 6.77 -20.19
CA TYR A 74 -0.78 5.65 -20.16
C TYR A 74 -0.76 4.73 -21.38
N LEU A 75 0.04 5.03 -22.42
CA LEU A 75 0.04 4.26 -23.68
C LEU A 75 0.43 2.78 -23.48
N GLU A 76 1.38 2.52 -22.58
CA GLU A 76 1.86 1.16 -22.28
C GLU A 76 1.66 0.81 -20.79
N TRP A 77 0.68 1.43 -20.14
CA TRP A 77 0.51 1.30 -18.70
C TRP A 77 -0.92 0.90 -18.38
N THR A 78 -1.10 -0.16 -17.61
CA THR A 78 -2.43 -0.59 -17.17
C THR A 78 -2.30 -1.29 -15.83
N PRO A 79 -2.99 -0.85 -14.76
CA PRO A 79 -2.86 -1.47 -13.46
C PRO A 79 -3.55 -2.85 -13.46
N PRO A 80 -3.00 -3.87 -12.78
CA PRO A 80 -3.71 -5.12 -12.56
C PRO A 80 -4.95 -4.91 -11.67
N PRO A 81 -6.09 -5.58 -11.95
CA PRO A 81 -7.33 -5.42 -11.21
C PRO A 81 -7.32 -6.23 -9.91
N TYR A 82 -6.38 -5.95 -9.00
CA TYR A 82 -6.13 -6.75 -7.80
C TYR A 82 -7.39 -6.98 -6.96
N LYS A 83 -8.23 -5.96 -6.78
CA LYS A 83 -9.48 -6.10 -6.03
C LYS A 83 -10.38 -7.23 -6.53
N HIS A 84 -10.56 -7.34 -7.84
CA HIS A 84 -11.37 -8.39 -8.43
C HIS A 84 -10.71 -9.75 -8.28
N ILE A 85 -9.40 -9.82 -8.54
CA ILE A 85 -8.63 -11.08 -8.58
C ILE A 85 -8.50 -11.71 -7.19
N PHE A 86 -8.32 -10.89 -6.16
CA PHE A 86 -8.09 -11.35 -4.79
C PHE A 86 -9.33 -11.28 -3.91
N LYS A 87 -10.52 -11.02 -4.48
CA LYS A 87 -11.78 -11.06 -3.74
C LYS A 87 -11.97 -12.44 -3.12
N ASN A 88 -12.35 -12.50 -1.85
CA ASN A 88 -12.40 -13.75 -1.09
C ASN A 88 -13.40 -13.67 0.07
N ASP A 89 -13.69 -14.83 0.65
CA ASP A 89 -14.56 -14.99 1.81
C ASP A 89 -13.78 -15.24 3.13
N ILE A 90 -12.47 -14.99 3.14
CA ILE A 90 -11.57 -15.24 4.29
C ILE A 90 -11.63 -14.04 5.26
N PHE A 91 -11.43 -12.83 4.73
CA PHE A 91 -11.39 -11.60 5.53
C PHE A 91 -12.72 -10.86 5.43
N LEU A 92 -13.78 -11.49 5.93
CA LEU A 92 -15.12 -10.91 6.03
C LEU A 92 -15.48 -10.70 7.51
N TYR A 93 -16.06 -9.54 7.79
CA TYR A 93 -16.44 -9.11 9.13
C TYR A 93 -17.86 -8.58 9.13
N GLU A 94 -18.48 -8.52 10.30
CA GLU A 94 -19.84 -7.99 10.47
C GLU A 94 -19.91 -6.49 10.12
N LYS A 95 -18.93 -5.72 10.59
CA LYS A 95 -18.78 -4.30 10.22
C LYS A 95 -17.93 -4.17 8.95
N PRO A 96 -18.15 -3.12 8.14
CA PRO A 96 -17.25 -2.81 7.03
C PRO A 96 -15.81 -2.65 7.51
N LEU A 97 -14.86 -3.05 6.66
CA LEU A 97 -13.43 -2.88 6.94
C LEU A 97 -12.99 -1.42 6.79
N LEU A 98 -12.18 -0.97 7.74
CA LEU A 98 -11.29 0.19 7.63
C LEU A 98 -9.86 -0.29 7.81
N ILE A 99 -9.02 -0.09 6.79
CA ILE A 99 -7.61 -0.47 6.86
C ILE A 99 -6.76 0.78 7.07
N ILE A 100 -5.93 0.76 8.11
CA ILE A 100 -5.05 1.88 8.47
C ILE A 100 -3.60 1.43 8.26
N HIS A 101 -2.95 1.97 7.24
CA HIS A 101 -1.52 1.80 7.00
C HIS A 101 -0.73 2.87 7.73
N ASN A 102 0.24 2.44 8.52
CA ASN A 102 1.20 3.32 9.15
C ASN A 102 2.63 2.84 8.89
N LYS A 103 3.61 3.67 9.23
CA LYS A 103 5.03 3.31 9.25
C LYS A 103 5.68 4.09 10.38
N PHE A 104 6.78 3.61 10.92
CA PHE A 104 7.60 4.40 11.83
C PHE A 104 9.04 3.98 11.61
N ASN A 105 9.63 4.50 10.54
CA ASN A 105 10.92 4.06 10.03
C ASN A 105 11.74 5.26 9.57
N GLN A 106 13.05 5.07 9.48
CA GLN A 106 13.98 6.07 8.98
C GLN A 106 13.66 6.42 7.52
N GLU A 107 13.58 7.71 7.21
CA GLU A 107 13.27 8.21 5.87
C GLU A 107 14.40 9.14 5.41
N LEU A 108 15.07 8.81 4.30
CA LEU A 108 16.17 9.62 3.74
C LEU A 108 17.26 9.99 4.77
N ARG A 109 17.58 9.06 5.68
CA ARG A 109 18.52 9.23 6.81
C ARG A 109 18.08 10.23 7.88
N LEU A 110 16.82 10.67 7.86
CA LEU A 110 16.21 11.52 8.88
C LEU A 110 15.32 10.68 9.82
N ASN A 111 14.96 11.28 10.95
CA ASN A 111 13.94 10.73 11.85
C ASN A 111 12.62 10.52 11.09
N PRO A 112 11.77 9.57 11.52
CA PRO A 112 10.45 9.34 10.90
C PRO A 112 9.65 10.64 10.79
N VAL A 113 9.03 10.88 9.63
CA VAL A 113 8.24 12.12 9.39
C VAL A 113 6.84 11.81 8.85
N ASN A 114 6.71 10.80 7.99
CA ASN A 114 5.45 10.42 7.36
C ASN A 114 4.80 9.25 8.11
N TYR A 115 4.44 9.48 9.37
CA TYR A 115 3.73 8.52 10.21
C TYR A 115 2.53 9.18 10.88
N ILE A 116 1.63 8.38 11.44
CA ILE A 116 0.57 8.85 12.33
C ILE A 116 1.00 8.50 13.76
N ASN A 117 1.08 9.49 14.65
CA ASN A 117 1.48 9.28 16.03
C ASN A 117 0.38 8.60 16.87
N THR A 118 0.72 8.11 18.05
CA THR A 118 -0.20 7.36 18.93
C THR A 118 -1.41 8.19 19.36
N GLU A 119 -1.25 9.47 19.66
CA GLU A 119 -2.35 10.38 20.00
C GLU A 119 -3.36 10.52 18.85
N THR A 120 -2.88 10.69 17.61
CA THR A 120 -3.76 10.78 16.45
C THR A 120 -4.40 9.42 16.12
N LEU A 121 -3.68 8.30 16.31
CA LEU A 121 -4.25 6.96 16.16
C LEU A 121 -5.40 6.74 17.16
N ASP A 122 -5.24 7.15 18.42
CA ASP A 122 -6.28 7.06 19.46
C ASP A 122 -7.56 7.80 19.04
N ALA A 123 -7.41 9.02 18.52
CA ALA A 123 -8.51 9.80 17.99
C ALA A 123 -9.19 9.10 16.79
N ILE A 124 -8.42 8.60 15.83
CA ILE A 124 -8.95 7.88 14.67
C ILE A 124 -9.73 6.63 15.09
N PHE A 125 -9.18 5.83 16.00
CA PHE A 125 -9.83 4.61 16.49
C PHE A 125 -11.13 4.94 17.22
N THR A 126 -11.12 5.95 18.07
CA THR A 126 -12.32 6.43 18.78
C THR A 126 -13.42 6.87 17.80
N LEU A 127 -13.06 7.62 16.76
CA LEU A 127 -14.01 8.07 15.73
C LEU A 127 -14.61 6.89 14.94
N CYS A 128 -13.81 5.87 14.62
CA CYS A 128 -14.18 4.87 13.62
C CYS A 128 -14.70 3.54 14.19
N LYS A 129 -14.32 3.15 15.43
CA LYS A 129 -14.53 1.78 15.96
C LYS A 129 -15.99 1.32 16.03
N HIS A 130 -16.92 2.25 16.15
CA HIS A 130 -18.35 1.92 16.20
C HIS A 130 -18.90 1.50 14.83
N LYS A 131 -18.37 2.06 13.74
CA LYS A 131 -18.84 1.84 12.36
C LYS A 131 -18.02 0.79 11.61
N TYR A 132 -16.75 0.61 11.96
CA TYR A 132 -15.82 -0.24 11.22
C TYR A 132 -15.19 -1.34 12.06
N THR A 133 -14.85 -2.45 11.41
CA THR A 133 -13.78 -3.33 11.88
C THR A 133 -12.47 -2.74 11.40
N ILE A 134 -11.63 -2.31 12.35
CA ILE A 134 -10.38 -1.64 12.05
C ILE A 134 -9.26 -2.67 12.01
N VAL A 135 -8.51 -2.69 10.90
CA VAL A 135 -7.26 -3.44 10.78
C VAL A 135 -6.11 -2.47 10.61
N TYR A 136 -5.16 -2.50 11.54
CA TYR A 136 -3.98 -1.65 11.53
C TYR A 136 -2.77 -2.40 10.96
N ILE A 137 -2.12 -1.82 9.96
CA ILE A 137 -1.00 -2.41 9.22
C ILE A 137 0.23 -1.52 9.40
N ARG A 138 1.16 -1.99 10.23
CA ARG A 138 2.56 -1.54 10.25
C ARG A 138 3.47 -2.76 10.11
N PRO A 139 3.99 -3.05 8.90
CA PRO A 139 4.72 -4.30 8.66
C PRO A 139 6.00 -4.40 9.50
N LYS A 140 6.22 -5.56 10.14
CA LYS A 140 7.50 -5.90 10.78
C LYS A 140 8.59 -6.16 9.72
N GLN A 141 9.85 -5.92 10.07
CA GLN A 141 11.00 -6.14 9.16
C GLN A 141 11.06 -7.56 8.59
N VAL A 142 10.64 -8.57 9.37
CA VAL A 142 10.61 -9.98 8.94
C VAL A 142 9.58 -10.27 7.86
N ASN A 143 8.57 -9.40 7.71
CA ASN A 143 7.46 -9.57 6.78
C ASN A 143 7.71 -8.87 5.43
N ILE A 144 8.77 -8.07 5.30
CA ILE A 144 9.04 -7.26 4.11
C ILE A 144 10.50 -7.36 3.65
N VAL A 145 10.72 -7.18 2.34
CA VAL A 145 12.06 -7.11 1.77
C VAL A 145 12.65 -5.73 2.06
N SER A 146 13.74 -5.68 2.81
CA SER A 146 14.39 -4.43 3.24
C SER A 146 14.90 -3.59 2.07
N ASP A 147 14.76 -2.28 2.20
CA ASP A 147 15.30 -1.21 1.35
C ASP A 147 16.38 -0.37 2.07
N ASN A 148 16.86 -0.83 3.24
CA ASN A 148 17.75 -0.13 4.19
C ASN A 148 17.10 0.94 5.07
N SER A 149 15.77 1.02 5.15
CA SER A 149 15.12 1.81 6.20
C SER A 149 15.07 1.04 7.52
N GLU A 150 15.64 1.62 8.57
CA GLU A 150 15.51 1.09 9.94
C GLU A 150 14.08 1.32 10.45
N ILE A 151 13.45 0.27 10.99
CA ILE A 151 12.10 0.34 11.56
C ILE A 151 12.22 0.53 13.08
N TYR A 152 11.57 1.57 13.58
CA TYR A 152 11.52 1.91 15.00
C TYR A 152 10.23 1.40 15.66
N ASN A 153 10.22 1.38 17.00
CA ASN A 153 9.03 1.08 17.77
C ASN A 153 8.20 2.35 17.98
N LEU A 154 6.90 2.30 17.65
CA LEU A 154 5.94 3.38 17.90
C LEU A 154 5.19 3.19 19.23
N GLU A 155 5.37 2.05 19.90
CA GLU A 155 4.77 1.73 21.20
C GLU A 155 3.23 1.73 21.19
N GLU A 156 2.61 1.31 20.07
CA GLU A 156 1.15 1.33 19.91
C GLU A 156 0.41 0.06 20.40
N ASP A 157 1.13 -0.97 20.86
CA ASP A 157 0.54 -2.28 21.14
C ASP A 157 -0.60 -2.22 22.18
N GLU A 158 -0.46 -1.40 23.22
CA GLU A 158 -1.50 -1.21 24.24
C GLU A 158 -2.70 -0.46 23.67
N LEU A 159 -2.44 0.53 22.81
CA LEU A 159 -3.48 1.31 22.13
C LEU A 159 -4.33 0.44 21.19
N LEU A 160 -3.70 -0.47 20.44
CA LEU A 160 -4.43 -1.41 19.58
C LEU A 160 -5.35 -2.30 20.40
N ARG A 161 -4.86 -2.83 21.54
CA ARG A 161 -5.65 -3.66 22.45
C ARG A 161 -6.81 -2.90 23.08
N SER A 162 -6.61 -1.67 23.54
CA SER A 162 -7.64 -0.89 24.23
C SER A 162 -8.81 -0.49 23.33
N HIS A 163 -8.58 -0.39 22.01
CA HIS A 163 -9.61 -0.10 21.01
C HIS A 163 -10.11 -1.32 20.24
N GLU A 164 -9.68 -2.53 20.61
CA GLU A 164 -10.03 -3.77 19.91
C GLU A 164 -9.69 -3.72 18.40
N VAL A 165 -8.59 -3.03 18.07
CA VAL A 165 -8.07 -2.93 16.70
C VAL A 165 -7.30 -4.19 16.36
N ILE A 166 -7.55 -4.75 15.19
CA ILE A 166 -6.86 -5.95 14.71
C ILE A 166 -5.45 -5.56 14.24
N ASP A 167 -4.42 -6.08 14.90
CA ASP A 167 -3.04 -6.01 14.39
C ASP A 167 -2.89 -6.98 13.21
N ALA A 168 -2.57 -6.42 12.05
CA ALA A 168 -2.41 -7.19 10.83
C ALA A 168 -1.21 -8.14 10.85
N ASN A 169 -0.19 -7.89 11.69
CA ASN A 169 0.92 -8.84 11.84
C ASN A 169 0.45 -10.11 12.56
N THR A 170 -0.30 -9.97 13.66
CA THR A 170 -0.93 -11.10 14.35
C THR A 170 -1.91 -11.81 13.43
N LEU A 171 -2.78 -11.06 12.73
CA LEU A 171 -3.73 -11.66 11.79
C LEU A 171 -3.01 -12.46 10.68
N TYR A 172 -1.89 -11.95 10.15
CA TYR A 172 -1.09 -12.69 9.18
C TYR A 172 -0.48 -13.98 9.76
N GLU A 173 0.08 -13.91 10.97
CA GLU A 173 0.70 -15.06 11.66
C GLU A 173 -0.33 -16.18 11.94
N GLU A 174 -1.59 -15.83 12.21
CA GLU A 174 -2.70 -16.77 12.43
C GLU A 174 -3.20 -17.41 11.12
N ASN A 175 -3.05 -16.73 9.98
CA ASN A 175 -3.57 -17.17 8.68
C ASN A 175 -2.53 -17.94 7.85
N LYS A 176 -2.24 -19.17 8.27
CA LYS A 176 -1.21 -20.04 7.66
C LYS A 176 -1.45 -20.42 6.18
N SER A 177 -2.66 -20.22 5.65
CA SER A 177 -2.97 -20.49 4.24
C SER A 177 -2.43 -19.42 3.29
N VAL A 178 -1.94 -18.29 3.81
CA VAL A 178 -1.44 -17.18 3.01
C VAL A 178 0.06 -17.32 2.77
N GLY A 179 0.47 -17.24 1.50
CA GLY A 179 1.84 -17.59 1.09
C GLY A 179 2.92 -16.60 1.52
N ASN A 180 2.59 -15.32 1.69
CA ASN A 180 3.48 -14.28 2.18
C ASN A 180 2.69 -13.01 2.55
N PHE A 181 3.37 -12.02 3.13
CA PHE A 181 2.73 -10.79 3.58
C PHE A 181 2.12 -9.94 2.44
N ASN A 182 2.68 -9.96 1.22
CA ASN A 182 2.06 -9.28 0.08
C ASN A 182 0.77 -9.96 -0.34
N HIS A 183 0.74 -11.30 -0.40
CA HIS A 183 -0.47 -12.07 -0.65
C HIS A 183 -1.55 -11.77 0.41
N PHE A 184 -1.16 -11.69 1.68
CA PHE A 184 -2.06 -11.32 2.78
C PHE A 184 -2.70 -9.96 2.56
N GLN A 185 -1.89 -8.94 2.25
CA GLN A 185 -2.41 -7.61 1.96
C GLN A 185 -3.34 -7.62 0.75
N LEU A 186 -3.01 -8.34 -0.33
CA LEU A 186 -3.86 -8.43 -1.51
C LEU A 186 -5.25 -9.02 -1.20
N LEU A 187 -5.30 -10.06 -0.37
CA LEU A 187 -6.55 -10.70 0.07
C LEU A 187 -7.33 -9.81 1.04
N LEU A 188 -6.67 -9.18 2.00
CA LEU A 188 -7.32 -8.33 2.99
C LEU A 188 -7.92 -7.07 2.33
N HIS A 189 -7.14 -6.38 1.48
CA HIS A 189 -7.56 -5.14 0.84
C HIS A 189 -8.66 -5.33 -0.20
N SER A 190 -8.78 -6.51 -0.83
CA SER A 190 -9.84 -6.81 -1.81
C SER A 190 -11.25 -6.74 -1.20
N ASN A 191 -11.36 -6.92 0.12
CA ASN A 191 -12.60 -6.81 0.88
C ASN A 191 -12.84 -5.42 1.47
N CYS A 192 -11.94 -4.46 1.27
CA CYS A 192 -12.00 -3.12 1.85
C CYS A 192 -12.33 -2.04 0.79
N ASN A 193 -12.95 -0.94 1.24
CA ASN A 193 -13.24 0.27 0.46
C ASN A 193 -12.79 1.56 1.17
N LYS A 194 -12.24 1.47 2.38
CA LYS A 194 -11.95 2.62 3.24
C LYS A 194 -10.54 2.46 3.78
N PHE A 195 -9.66 3.36 3.38
CA PHE A 195 -8.25 3.32 3.73
C PHE A 195 -7.82 4.64 4.38
N ILE A 196 -6.98 4.54 5.41
CA ILE A 196 -6.14 5.63 5.87
C ILE A 196 -4.71 5.15 5.65
N SER A 197 -3.87 5.95 5.01
CA SER A 197 -2.50 5.54 4.75
C SER A 197 -1.52 6.68 4.91
N VAL A 198 -0.24 6.34 4.99
CA VAL A 198 0.86 7.30 5.01
C VAL A 198 1.71 7.17 3.74
N GLN A 199 2.44 8.23 3.39
CA GLN A 199 3.35 8.26 2.24
C GLN A 199 4.22 6.99 2.14
N GLY A 200 4.35 6.44 0.93
CA GLY A 200 5.22 5.30 0.62
C GLY A 200 4.51 4.21 -0.19
N GLY A 201 5.09 3.02 -0.29
CA GLY A 201 4.49 1.91 -1.05
C GLY A 201 3.11 1.47 -0.53
N ASN A 202 2.82 1.71 0.75
CA ASN A 202 1.55 1.33 1.38
C ASN A 202 0.36 2.15 0.85
N CYS A 203 0.51 3.48 0.68
CA CYS A 203 -0.57 4.29 0.13
C CYS A 203 -0.81 4.01 -1.35
N VAL A 204 0.24 3.64 -2.11
CA VAL A 204 0.10 3.14 -3.47
C VAL A 204 -0.71 1.84 -3.48
N LEU A 205 -0.32 0.85 -2.66
CA LEU A 205 -1.01 -0.44 -2.60
C LEU A 205 -2.49 -0.29 -2.21
N ALA A 206 -2.80 0.53 -1.20
CA ALA A 206 -4.19 0.82 -0.82
C ALA A 206 -5.01 1.39 -1.98
N SER A 207 -4.38 2.23 -2.82
CA SER A 207 -5.02 2.89 -3.96
C SER A 207 -5.31 1.95 -5.14
N TYR A 208 -4.90 0.66 -5.09
CA TYR A 208 -5.27 -0.37 -6.08
C TYR A 208 -6.66 -0.99 -5.85
N PHE A 209 -7.34 -0.63 -4.77
CA PHE A 209 -8.56 -1.32 -4.33
C PHE A 209 -9.83 -0.46 -4.40
N GLY A 210 -9.81 0.63 -5.16
CA GLY A 210 -10.94 1.54 -5.31
C GLY A 210 -11.35 2.18 -3.99
N GLY A 211 -12.61 2.56 -3.86
CA GLY A 211 -13.12 3.18 -2.64
C GLY A 211 -12.47 4.53 -2.36
N THR A 212 -12.20 4.84 -1.10
CA THR A 212 -11.52 6.07 -0.68
C THR A 212 -10.23 5.73 0.07
N ASN A 213 -9.16 6.48 -0.21
CA ASN A 213 -7.91 6.47 0.54
C ASN A 213 -7.57 7.89 1.00
N ILE A 214 -7.51 8.09 2.32
CA ILE A 214 -7.08 9.35 2.94
C ILE A 214 -5.61 9.20 3.31
N ILE A 215 -4.74 9.97 2.65
CA ILE A 215 -3.29 9.85 2.75
C ILE A 215 -2.72 10.98 3.60
N TYR A 216 -2.05 10.63 4.69
CA TYR A 216 -1.20 11.56 5.42
C TYR A 216 0.21 11.59 4.81
N THR A 217 0.69 12.77 4.42
CA THR A 217 2.06 12.96 3.91
C THR A 217 2.58 14.30 4.36
N LYS A 218 3.60 14.30 5.22
CA LYS A 218 4.27 15.52 5.67
C LYS A 218 5.36 15.98 4.70
N ARG A 219 6.07 15.04 4.08
CA ARG A 219 7.16 15.29 3.13
C ARG A 219 7.19 14.20 2.06
N GLY A 220 7.43 14.58 0.82
CA GLY A 220 7.57 13.63 -0.29
C GLY A 220 7.52 14.35 -1.63
N ASN A 221 8.17 13.77 -2.64
CA ASN A 221 8.11 14.30 -4.01
C ASN A 221 6.69 14.23 -4.59
N GLU A 222 5.86 13.32 -4.08
CA GLU A 222 4.44 13.19 -4.44
C GLU A 222 3.68 14.50 -4.23
N LEU A 223 4.00 15.25 -3.16
CA LEU A 223 3.41 16.57 -2.91
C LEU A 223 3.90 17.61 -3.92
N LEU A 224 5.20 17.60 -4.24
CA LEU A 224 5.81 18.59 -5.14
C LEU A 224 5.29 18.48 -6.58
N CYS A 225 4.95 17.26 -7.01
CA CYS A 225 4.43 16.99 -8.34
C CYS A 225 2.91 16.78 -8.39
N ASP A 226 2.21 16.97 -7.26
CA ASP A 226 0.76 16.79 -7.16
C ASP A 226 0.28 15.39 -7.59
N ALA A 227 1.08 14.35 -7.34
CA ALA A 227 0.83 12.97 -7.77
C ALA A 227 -0.49 12.40 -7.22
N TYR A 228 -0.85 12.77 -5.99
CA TYR A 228 -2.07 12.31 -5.33
C TYR A 228 -3.34 12.80 -6.03
N ASN A 229 -3.29 13.96 -6.68
CA ASN A 229 -4.42 14.46 -7.47
C ASN A 229 -4.44 13.94 -8.91
N GLY A 230 -3.33 13.41 -9.40
CA GLY A 230 -3.21 12.84 -10.74
C GLY A 230 -3.21 11.31 -10.74
N HIS A 231 -2.07 10.70 -11.11
CA HIS A 231 -1.97 9.29 -11.46
C HIS A 231 -2.35 8.31 -10.35
N TYR A 232 -2.37 8.71 -9.06
CA TYR A 232 -2.86 7.83 -7.97
C TYR A 232 -4.32 7.40 -8.16
N LYS A 233 -5.14 8.25 -8.79
CA LYS A 233 -6.54 7.94 -9.09
C LYS A 233 -6.67 6.87 -10.19
N GLN A 234 -5.65 6.71 -11.03
CA GLN A 234 -5.69 5.83 -12.20
C GLN A 234 -5.44 4.35 -11.87
N TYR A 235 -4.99 4.00 -10.66
CA TYR A 235 -4.74 2.60 -10.30
C TYR A 235 -6.03 1.77 -10.24
N SER A 236 -7.13 2.38 -9.80
CA SER A 236 -8.41 1.68 -9.62
C SER A 236 -9.64 2.59 -9.57
N ASN A 237 -9.52 3.86 -10.00
CA ASN A 237 -10.49 4.93 -9.75
C ASN A 237 -10.74 5.15 -8.25
N CYS A 238 -9.72 4.95 -7.41
CA CYS A 238 -9.78 5.25 -5.99
C CYS A 238 -9.94 6.76 -5.78
N ASN A 239 -10.84 7.16 -4.89
CA ASN A 239 -10.95 8.55 -4.44
C ASN A 239 -9.79 8.85 -3.49
N ILE A 240 -8.85 9.68 -3.95
CA ILE A 240 -7.66 10.05 -3.20
C ILE A 240 -7.89 11.40 -2.53
N LEU A 241 -7.80 11.40 -1.20
CA LEU A 241 -7.74 12.61 -0.37
C LEU A 241 -6.37 12.62 0.32
N HIS A 242 -5.76 13.79 0.50
CA HIS A 242 -4.49 13.85 1.20
C HIS A 242 -4.33 15.13 2.01
N THR A 243 -3.48 15.06 3.04
CA THR A 243 -3.14 16.19 3.90
C THR A 243 -1.78 15.97 4.56
N ASP A 244 -1.17 17.05 5.05
CA ASP A 244 0.11 17.07 5.76
C ASP A 244 -0.05 17.48 7.24
N ASN A 245 -1.30 17.53 7.72
CA ASN A 245 -1.69 18.01 9.03
C ASN A 245 -2.67 17.01 9.68
N TYR A 246 -2.46 16.69 10.97
CA TYR A 246 -3.29 15.73 11.69
C TYR A 246 -4.71 16.23 12.00
N GLU A 247 -4.90 17.52 12.29
CA GLU A 247 -6.24 18.09 12.48
C GLU A 247 -7.06 17.95 11.19
N LEU A 248 -6.48 18.34 10.05
CA LEU A 248 -7.10 18.16 8.74
C LEU A 248 -7.29 16.69 8.38
N LEU A 249 -6.41 15.79 8.86
CA LEU A 249 -6.58 14.35 8.67
C LEU A 249 -7.83 13.85 9.40
N LEU A 250 -8.00 14.26 10.67
CA LEU A 250 -9.18 13.92 11.47
C LEU A 250 -10.46 14.53 10.87
N ASP A 251 -10.39 15.76 10.34
CA ASP A 251 -11.52 16.37 9.63
C ASP A 251 -11.90 15.57 8.39
N LEU A 252 -10.94 15.20 7.54
CA LEU A 252 -11.20 14.39 6.35
C LEU A 252 -11.81 13.03 6.74
N ILE A 253 -11.30 12.38 7.78
CA ILE A 253 -11.83 11.10 8.27
C ILE A 253 -13.26 11.27 8.74
N THR A 254 -13.55 12.29 9.55
CA THR A 254 -14.89 12.55 10.08
C THR A 254 -15.89 12.72 8.94
N HIS A 255 -15.61 13.62 7.99
CA HIS A 255 -16.52 13.94 6.88
C HIS A 255 -16.73 12.80 5.87
N ASN A 256 -15.75 11.91 5.71
CA ASN A 256 -15.81 10.89 4.66
C ASN A 256 -16.16 9.50 5.19
N TYR A 257 -15.81 9.20 6.45
CA TYR A 257 -15.92 7.87 7.05
C TYR A 257 -16.91 7.82 8.20
N CYS A 258 -17.10 8.90 8.97
CA CYS A 258 -17.95 8.87 10.16
C CYS A 258 -19.38 9.35 9.87
N ASP A 259 -19.52 10.41 9.08
CA ASP A 259 -20.81 10.88 8.53
C ASP A 259 -21.48 9.82 7.64
#